data_AF-A0A3M6TLM6-F1
#
_entry.id   AF-A0A3M6TLM6-F1
#
_cell.length_a   1.000
_cell.length_b   1.000
_cell.length_c   1.000
_cell.angle_alpha   90.00
_cell.angle_beta   90.00
_cell.angle_gamma   90.00
#
_symmetry.space_group_name_H-M   'P 1'
#
loop_
_entity.id
_entity.type
_entity.pdbx_description
1 polymer ?
#
loop_
_entity_poly.entity_id
_entity_poly.type
_entity_poly.pdbx_seq_one_letter_code
_entity_poly.pdbx_strand_id
1 'polypeptide(L)' 'MAEGPLNTVADCGSLQKPDHGDIIEQVAFTYGNRIVFDCTETGYEMKGSRVRTCQRDGTWSGSPTTCEST' A
#
# COMPACT_ATOMS: atom_id res chain seq x y z
N MET A 1 -14.06 -26.16 -0.77
CA MET A 1 -14.53 -24.91 -0.15
C MET A 1 -14.18 -23.78 -1.11
N ALA A 2 -15.06 -23.46 -2.05
CA ALA A 2 -14.92 -22.35 -2.98
C ALA A 2 -16.34 -21.86 -3.24
N GLU A 3 -16.78 -20.90 -2.44
CA GLU A 3 -18.12 -20.34 -2.52
C GLU A 3 -18.17 -19.35 -3.71
N GLY A 4 -19.25 -19.44 -4.48
CA GLY A 4 -19.52 -18.67 -5.68
C GLY A 4 -19.92 -17.20 -5.46
N PRO A 5 -20.38 -16.50 -6.53
CA PRO A 5 -20.08 -15.09 -6.79
C PRO A 5 -21.14 -14.09 -6.30
N LEU A 6 -20.70 -13.00 -5.65
CA LEU A 6 -21.44 -11.72 -5.45
C LEU A 6 -20.42 -10.59 -5.15
N ASN A 7 -20.11 -9.74 -6.14
CA ASN A 7 -19.46 -8.42 -5.94
C ASN A 7 -18.22 -8.39 -5.02
N THR A 8 -17.30 -9.35 -5.15
CA THR A 8 -16.07 -9.39 -4.35
C THR A 8 -15.11 -8.30 -4.81
N VAL A 9 -15.08 -7.19 -4.07
CA VAL A 9 -14.07 -6.14 -4.23
C VAL A 9 -12.71 -6.81 -4.05
N ALA A 10 -11.83 -6.70 -5.06
CA ALA A 10 -10.52 -7.37 -5.02
C ALA A 10 -9.74 -6.90 -3.79
N ASP A 11 -9.27 -7.85 -2.97
CA ASP A 11 -8.40 -7.56 -1.84
C ASP A 11 -6.95 -7.64 -2.32
N CYS A 12 -6.20 -6.56 -2.11
CA CYS A 12 -4.80 -6.49 -2.52
C CYS A 12 -3.82 -6.96 -1.45
N GLY A 13 -4.32 -7.43 -0.30
CA GLY A 13 -3.53 -7.83 0.85
C GLY A 13 -2.97 -6.64 1.63
N SER A 14 -2.58 -6.90 2.87
CA SER A 14 -1.96 -5.90 3.73
C SER A 14 -0.55 -5.53 3.26
N LEU A 15 -0.24 -4.24 3.25
CA LEU A 15 1.11 -3.75 3.01
C LEU A 15 1.85 -3.58 4.33
N GLN A 16 3.12 -3.98 4.33
CA GLN A 16 4.04 -3.68 5.42
C GLN A 16 4.42 -2.19 5.34
N LYS A 17 4.60 -1.57 6.51
CA LYS A 17 5.18 -0.24 6.58
C LYS A 17 6.68 -0.28 6.22
N PRO A 18 7.22 0.74 5.55
CA PRO A 18 8.66 0.84 5.30
C PRO A 18 9.43 0.98 6.62
N ASP A 19 10.63 0.41 6.68
CA ASP A 19 11.61 0.76 7.72
C ASP A 19 11.86 2.27 7.71
N HIS A 20 12.01 2.88 8.89
CA HIS A 20 12.18 4.33 9.07
C HIS A 20 11.02 5.20 8.53
N GLY A 21 9.87 4.57 8.25
CA GLY A 21 8.64 5.25 7.84
C GLY A 21 7.39 4.61 8.42
N ASP A 22 6.25 5.17 8.06
CA ASP A 22 4.94 4.67 8.50
C ASP A 22 3.86 4.87 7.43
N ILE A 23 2.71 4.23 7.65
CA ILE A 23 1.52 4.39 6.82
C ILE A 23 0.70 5.53 7.42
N ILE A 24 0.72 6.68 6.77
CA ILE A 24 0.04 7.88 7.26
C ILE A 24 -1.43 7.96 6.84
N GLU A 25 -1.83 7.20 5.82
CA GLU A 25 -3.23 7.12 5.39
C GLU A 25 -3.56 5.71 4.90
N GLN A 26 -4.55 5.08 5.52
CA GLN A 26 -5.05 3.75 5.16
C GLN A 26 -6.52 3.62 5.50
N VAL A 27 -7.34 3.40 4.47
CA VAL A 27 -8.80 3.21 4.64
C VAL A 27 -9.15 1.73 4.63
N ALA A 28 -8.72 1.00 3.60
CA ALA A 28 -8.90 -0.44 3.45
C ALA A 28 -7.91 -1.01 2.42
N PHE A 29 -7.79 -2.34 2.36
CA PHE A 29 -6.93 -3.05 1.41
C PHE A 29 -7.66 -3.51 0.14
N THR A 30 -8.87 -3.01 -0.10
CA THR A 30 -9.74 -3.44 -1.19
C THR A 30 -9.75 -2.48 -2.37
N TYR A 31 -10.12 -2.96 -3.56
CA TYR A 31 -10.11 -2.23 -4.82
C TYR A 31 -10.68 -0.81 -4.71
N GLY A 32 -9.93 0.16 -5.26
CA GLY A 32 -10.28 1.58 -5.24
C GLY A 32 -9.77 2.33 -4.01
N ASN A 33 -9.35 1.64 -2.95
CA ASN A 33 -8.70 2.28 -1.80
C ASN A 33 -7.22 2.55 -2.08
N ARG A 34 -6.69 3.58 -1.42
CA ARG A 34 -5.27 3.96 -1.46
C ARG A 34 -4.64 3.88 -0.09
N ILE A 35 -3.35 3.61 -0.09
CA ILE A 35 -2.47 3.63 1.07
C ILE A 35 -1.39 4.66 0.80
N VAL A 36 -1.15 5.54 1.77
CA VAL A 36 -0.11 6.58 1.70
C VAL A 36 0.95 6.28 2.74
N PHE A 37 2.19 6.25 2.27
CA PHE A 37 3.39 6.03 3.05
C PHE A 37 4.15 7.34 3.23
N ASP A 38 4.89 7.45 4.33
CA ASP A 38 5.73 8.60 4.59
C ASP A 38 6.94 8.18 5.44
N CYS A 39 8.10 8.77 5.17
CA CYS A 39 9.30 8.56 5.97
C CYS A 39 9.26 9.52 7.15
N THR A 40 8.96 8.98 8.34
CA THR A 40 8.76 9.74 9.56
C THR A 40 10.08 10.10 10.25
N GLU A 41 11.17 9.43 9.89
CA GLU A 41 12.51 9.71 10.41
C GLU A 41 13.24 10.79 9.60
N THR A 42 13.89 11.71 10.30
CA THR A 42 14.72 12.76 9.68
C THR A 42 15.97 12.18 9.03
N GLY A 43 16.30 12.66 7.82
CA GLY A 43 17.47 12.19 7.06
C GLY A 43 17.20 10.99 6.16
N TYR A 44 15.94 10.55 6.07
CA TYR A 44 15.52 9.52 5.12
C TYR A 44 14.72 10.13 3.98
N GLU A 45 14.98 9.65 2.78
CA GLU A 45 14.22 9.97 1.59
C GLU A 45 13.42 8.75 1.13
N MET A 46 12.18 9.00 0.75
CA MET A 46 11.29 7.97 0.26
C MET A 46 11.67 7.56 -1.17
N LYS A 47 11.86 6.26 -1.37
CA LYS A 47 12.03 5.62 -2.67
C LYS A 47 10.80 4.77 -3.00
N GLY A 48 10.51 4.66 -4.29
CA GLY A 48 9.34 3.97 -4.80
C GLY A 48 8.08 4.84 -4.82
N SER A 49 6.93 4.25 -4.51
CA SER A 49 5.63 4.93 -4.64
C SER A 49 5.10 5.41 -3.29
N ARG A 50 4.91 6.72 -3.12
CA ARG A 50 4.28 7.29 -1.92
C ARG A 50 2.87 6.78 -1.68
N VAL A 51 2.12 6.65 -2.77
CA VAL A 51 0.72 6.26 -2.77
C VAL A 51 0.58 4.99 -3.57
N ARG A 52 -0.02 3.97 -2.96
CA ARG A 52 -0.34 2.71 -3.63
C ARG A 52 -1.85 2.52 -3.61
N THR A 53 -2.42 2.21 -4.76
CA THR A 53 -3.87 2.04 -4.94
C THR A 53 -4.17 0.59 -5.24
N CYS A 54 -5.17 0.02 -4.57
CA CYS A 54 -5.56 -1.36 -4.84
C CYS A 54 -6.28 -1.44 -6.20
N GLN A 55 -5.70 -2.22 -7.11
CA GLN A 55 -6.18 -2.39 -8.48
C GLN A 55 -7.17 -3.55 -8.58
N ARG A 56 -7.91 -3.61 -9.70
CA ARG A 56 -9.00 -4.59 -9.88
C ARG A 56 -8.49 -6.03 -9.92
N ASP A 57 -7.23 -6.21 -10.29
CA ASP A 57 -6.55 -7.50 -10.36
C ASP A 57 -6.06 -7.99 -8.98
N GLY A 58 -6.31 -7.24 -7.91
CA GLY A 58 -5.90 -7.62 -6.55
C GLY A 58 -4.42 -7.34 -6.29
N THR A 59 -3.80 -6.42 -7.05
CA THR A 59 -2.45 -5.95 -6.78
C THR A 59 -2.41 -4.46 -6.44
N TRP A 60 -1.44 -4.08 -5.62
CA TRP A 60 -1.16 -2.68 -5.32
C TRP A 60 -0.42 -2.02 -6.48
N SER A 61 -0.93 -0.87 -6.91
CA SER A 61 -0.25 -0.05 -7.91
C SER A 61 1.10 0.47 -7.40
N GLY A 62 1.96 0.83 -8.35
CA GLY A 62 3.27 1.39 -8.08
C GLY A 62 4.28 0.37 -7.55
N SER A 63 5.39 0.90 -7.07
CA SER A 63 6.52 0.16 -6.51
C SER A 63 6.47 0.14 -4.98
N PRO A 64 7.08 -0.88 -4.34
CA PRO A 64 7.26 -0.91 -2.89
C PRO A 64 7.89 0.38 -2.38
N THR A 65 7.36 0.94 -1.30
CA THR A 65 7.91 2.14 -0.67
C THR A 65 9.02 1.73 0.29
N THR A 66 10.17 2.38 0.19
CA THR A 66 11.30 2.23 1.13
C THR A 66 11.78 3.60 1.56
N CYS A 67 12.29 3.73 2.78
CA CYS A 67 12.96 4.94 3.23
C CYS A 67 14.46 4.67 3.27
N GLU A 68 15.22 5.42 2.47
CA GLU A 68 16.67 5.27 2.35
C GLU A 68 17.34 6.51 2.94
N SER A 69 18.38 6.30 3.76
CA SER A 69 19.14 7.41 4.35
C SER A 69 19.87 8.19 3.25
N THR A 70 19.73 9.51 3.26
CA THR A 70 20.42 10.42 2.33
C THR A 70 21.80 10.81 2.83
#